data_AF-A0A7L5AIC9-F1
#
_entry.id   AF-A0A7L5AIC9-F1
#
_cell.length_a   1.000
_cell.length_b   1.000
_cell.length_c   1.000
_cell.angle_alpha   90.00
_cell.angle_beta   90.00
_cell.angle_gamma   90.00
#
_symmetry.space_group_name_H-M   'P 1'
#
loop_
_entity.id
_entity.type
_entity.pdbx_description
1 polymer ?
#
loop_
_entity_poly.entity_id
_entity_poly.type
_entity_poly.pdbx_seq_one_letter_code
_entity_poly.pdbx_strand_id
1 'polypeptide(L)'
;MILTRRRKWGALLVLAGIALSLTGCRTEYRGYDSGIDGTLWRQIDSFEDPLSRSLYQPPVNEPVGYLDSLQGERWNSSVASASDLELPEGGVVLYDLSSTDSAAEVSVFIASGPRPDVPTDDGQHHDGPSQVFTCYRMEAAFSTRVMPSVDRVTFDDCPAALVELMPEGAVFASGEVFDG
;
A
#
# COMPACT_ATOMS: atom_id res chain seq x y z
N MET A 1 29.50 -78.06 17.45
CA MET A 1 30.70 -77.21 17.46
C MET A 1 30.45 -76.00 16.56
N ILE A 2 30.53 -74.81 17.18
CA ILE A 2 30.87 -73.49 16.61
C ILE A 2 29.85 -72.79 15.68
N LEU A 3 29.46 -71.60 16.16
CA LEU A 3 28.63 -70.53 15.60
C LEU A 3 29.05 -70.06 14.20
N THR A 4 28.10 -69.47 13.47
CA THR A 4 28.32 -68.12 12.91
C THR A 4 27.01 -67.35 12.69
N ARG A 5 26.86 -66.27 13.48
CA ARG A 5 25.89 -65.18 13.30
C ARG A 5 26.15 -64.48 11.96
N ARG A 6 25.11 -64.17 11.18
CA ARG A 6 25.09 -62.96 10.35
C ARG A 6 23.72 -62.26 10.44
N ARG A 7 23.78 -61.11 11.11
CA ARG A 7 22.75 -60.10 11.33
C ARG A 7 22.56 -59.34 10.01
N LYS A 8 21.36 -59.30 9.43
CA LYS A 8 21.03 -58.41 8.31
C LYS A 8 19.90 -57.49 8.74
N TRP A 9 20.22 -56.20 8.74
CA TRP A 9 19.35 -55.09 9.09
C TRP A 9 18.49 -54.79 7.85
N GLY A 10 17.17 -54.85 7.98
CA GLY A 10 16.24 -54.36 6.96
C GLY A 10 15.87 -52.92 7.27
N ALA A 11 16.32 -51.98 6.44
CA ALA A 11 16.04 -50.57 6.57
C ALA A 11 14.57 -50.26 6.24
N LEU A 12 13.91 -49.50 7.12
CA LEU A 12 12.58 -48.95 6.93
C LEU A 12 12.73 -47.64 6.14
N LEU A 13 12.28 -47.61 4.88
CA LEU A 13 12.19 -46.39 4.08
C LEU A 13 10.86 -45.70 4.39
N VAL A 14 10.90 -44.64 5.21
CA VAL A 14 9.79 -43.70 5.38
C VAL A 14 9.96 -42.60 4.33
N LEU A 15 9.19 -42.68 3.24
CA LEU A 15 9.05 -41.59 2.27
C LEU A 15 8.16 -40.52 2.89
N ALA A 16 8.77 -39.54 3.57
CA ALA A 16 8.10 -38.30 3.93
C ALA A 16 8.06 -37.38 2.69
N GLY A 17 6.91 -37.31 2.03
CA GLY A 17 6.65 -36.33 0.99
C GLY A 17 6.50 -34.95 1.62
N ILE A 18 7.52 -34.10 1.47
CA ILE A 18 7.44 -32.69 1.84
C ILE A 18 6.67 -32.00 0.72
N ALA A 19 5.40 -31.69 0.96
CA ALA A 19 4.65 -30.73 0.15
C ALA A 19 5.22 -29.34 0.45
N LEU A 20 6.11 -28.84 -0.42
CA LEU A 20 6.52 -27.44 -0.43
C LEU A 20 5.34 -26.60 -0.92
N SER A 21 4.49 -26.17 0.00
CA SER A 21 3.55 -25.07 -0.24
C SER A 21 4.38 -23.81 -0.48
N LEU A 22 4.50 -23.42 -1.75
CA LEU A 22 4.99 -22.11 -2.20
C LEU A 22 3.98 -21.04 -1.75
N THR A 23 4.00 -20.69 -0.47
CA THR A 23 3.48 -19.39 -0.04
C THR A 23 4.46 -18.37 -0.58
N GLY A 24 4.15 -17.79 -1.74
CA GLY A 24 4.91 -16.66 -2.26
C GLY A 24 4.93 -15.58 -1.19
N CYS A 25 6.12 -15.31 -0.64
CA CYS A 25 6.30 -14.14 0.21
C CYS A 25 5.92 -12.93 -0.64
N ARG A 26 4.74 -12.34 -0.38
CA ARG A 26 4.47 -10.99 -0.85
C ARG A 26 5.49 -10.12 -0.16
N THR A 27 6.46 -9.60 -0.91
CA THR A 27 7.34 -8.55 -0.41
C THR A 27 6.45 -7.40 0.00
N GLU A 28 6.64 -6.88 1.20
CA GLU A 28 5.95 -5.72 1.73
C GLU A 28 7.03 -4.76 2.23
N TYR A 29 6.87 -3.49 1.88
CA TYR A 29 7.81 -2.45 2.28
C TYR A 29 7.27 -1.73 3.51
N ARG A 30 8.04 -1.74 4.60
CA ARG A 30 7.70 -1.06 5.86
C ARG A 30 8.86 -0.21 6.35
N GLY A 31 8.53 0.96 6.89
CA GLY A 31 9.48 1.89 7.49
C GLY A 31 10.42 2.58 6.50
N TYR A 32 11.18 3.55 6.99
CA TYR A 32 12.06 4.41 6.19
C TYR A 32 13.14 3.62 5.41
N ASP A 33 13.76 2.62 6.03
CA ASP A 33 14.81 1.79 5.41
C ASP A 33 14.24 0.63 4.57
N SER A 34 13.04 0.79 4.02
CA SER A 34 12.35 -0.28 3.29
C SER A 34 13.11 -0.78 2.03
N GLY A 35 13.97 0.05 1.46
CA GLY A 35 14.66 -0.25 0.21
C GLY A 35 13.82 0.02 -1.04
N ILE A 36 12.68 0.71 -0.92
CA ILE A 36 12.03 1.34 -2.08
C ILE A 36 13.01 2.37 -2.66
N ASP A 37 13.27 2.27 -3.95
CA ASP A 37 14.13 3.24 -4.62
C ASP A 37 13.45 4.60 -4.79
N GLY A 38 14.28 5.63 -4.96
CA GLY A 38 13.81 7.00 -5.05
C GLY A 38 12.92 7.31 -6.26
N THR A 39 12.81 6.45 -7.28
CA THR A 39 11.92 6.72 -8.43
C THR A 39 10.46 6.50 -8.03
N LEU A 40 10.14 5.32 -7.51
CA LEU A 40 8.77 5.01 -7.08
C LEU A 40 8.35 5.85 -5.86
N TRP A 41 9.29 6.13 -4.96
CA TRP A 41 9.07 7.06 -3.83
C TRP A 41 8.63 8.44 -4.34
N ARG A 42 9.36 9.04 -5.30
CA ARG A 42 9.01 10.36 -5.86
C ARG A 42 7.68 10.35 -6.62
N GLN A 43 7.28 9.23 -7.19
CA GLN A 43 5.98 9.11 -7.86
C GLN A 43 4.83 9.14 -6.84
N ILE A 44 4.93 8.39 -5.74
CA ILE A 44 3.95 8.49 -4.63
C ILE A 44 3.94 9.90 -4.06
N ASP A 45 5.12 10.45 -3.76
CA ASP A 45 5.30 11.79 -3.21
C ASP A 45 4.65 12.86 -4.11
N SER A 46 4.76 12.74 -5.44
CA SER A 46 4.13 13.70 -6.38
C SER A 46 2.60 13.78 -6.27
N PHE A 47 1.95 12.72 -5.76
CA PHE A 47 0.52 12.68 -5.47
C PHE A 47 0.22 13.03 -4.02
N GLU A 48 1.05 12.57 -3.08
CA GLU A 48 0.87 12.80 -1.65
C GLU A 48 1.14 14.24 -1.24
N ASP A 49 2.11 14.93 -1.84
CA ASP A 49 2.46 16.32 -1.52
C ASP A 49 1.29 17.31 -1.69
N PRO A 50 0.63 17.38 -2.87
CA PRO A 50 -0.52 18.28 -3.04
C PRO A 50 -1.71 17.87 -2.17
N LEU A 51 -1.92 16.58 -1.95
CA LEU A 51 -2.97 16.07 -1.05
C LEU A 51 -2.70 16.47 0.40
N SER A 52 -1.47 16.27 0.89
CA SER A 52 -1.02 16.60 2.24
C SER A 52 -1.23 18.08 2.56
N ARG A 53 -0.99 18.96 1.58
CA ARG A 53 -1.30 20.38 1.75
C ARG A 53 -2.78 20.61 2.02
N SER A 54 -3.68 19.98 1.28
CA SER A 54 -5.12 20.07 1.51
C SER A 54 -5.55 19.41 2.83
N LEU A 55 -4.92 18.30 3.22
CA LEU A 55 -5.22 17.57 4.45
C LEU A 55 -4.83 18.35 5.71
N TYR A 56 -3.61 18.91 5.75
CA TYR A 56 -3.05 19.53 6.96
C TYR A 56 -3.17 21.07 6.98
N GLN A 57 -3.44 21.70 5.85
CA GLN A 57 -3.65 23.14 5.73
C GLN A 57 -4.97 23.44 5.00
N PRO A 58 -6.11 22.97 5.52
CA PRO A 58 -7.35 23.07 4.78
C PRO A 58 -7.81 24.53 4.62
N PRO A 59 -8.40 24.88 3.47
CA PRO A 59 -8.85 26.25 3.20
C PRO A 59 -10.08 26.64 4.02
N VAL A 60 -10.76 25.66 4.63
CA VAL A 60 -12.00 25.82 5.39
C VAL A 60 -11.90 25.09 6.73
N ASN A 61 -12.62 25.60 7.73
CA ASN A 61 -12.65 25.03 9.08
C ASN A 61 -14.04 24.45 9.40
N GLU A 62 -14.54 23.60 8.49
CA GLU A 62 -15.81 22.91 8.60
C GLU A 62 -15.70 21.48 8.02
N PRO A 63 -16.24 20.44 8.69
CA PRO A 63 -16.02 19.04 8.29
C PRO A 63 -16.41 18.69 6.85
N VAL A 64 -17.59 19.14 6.39
CA VAL A 64 -18.06 18.84 5.02
C VAL A 64 -17.23 19.58 3.98
N GLY A 65 -17.00 20.89 4.20
CA GLY A 65 -16.19 21.70 3.30
C GLY A 65 -14.75 21.19 3.21
N TYR A 66 -14.21 20.66 4.32
CA TYR A 66 -12.90 20.00 4.35
C TYR A 66 -12.82 18.85 3.36
N LEU A 67 -13.75 17.88 3.44
CA LEU A 67 -13.81 16.72 2.55
C LEU A 67 -14.07 17.13 1.09
N ASP A 68 -14.89 18.14 0.87
CA ASP A 68 -15.19 18.65 -0.47
C ASP A 68 -13.96 19.31 -1.13
N SER A 69 -13.06 19.88 -0.32
CA SER A 69 -11.84 20.54 -0.78
C SER A 69 -10.68 19.61 -1.15
N LEU A 70 -10.77 18.32 -0.76
CA LEU A 70 -9.72 17.34 -1.05
C LEU A 70 -9.68 17.02 -2.54
N GLN A 71 -8.47 16.93 -3.08
CA GLN A 71 -8.20 16.55 -4.46
C GLN A 71 -7.98 15.05 -4.55
N GLY A 72 -8.57 14.42 -5.56
CA GLY A 72 -8.49 12.98 -5.78
C GLY A 72 -9.78 12.46 -6.39
N GLU A 73 -9.69 11.30 -7.02
CA GLU A 73 -10.87 10.61 -7.54
C GLU A 73 -11.66 10.02 -6.37
N ARG A 74 -12.99 10.18 -6.37
CA ARG A 74 -13.83 9.68 -5.29
C ARG A 74 -14.39 8.32 -5.65
N TRP A 75 -14.15 7.33 -4.81
CA TRP A 75 -14.71 6.00 -4.93
C TRP A 75 -15.72 5.74 -3.82
N ASN A 76 -16.86 5.15 -4.17
CA ASN A 76 -17.98 4.89 -3.25
C ASN A 76 -17.88 3.53 -2.54
N SER A 77 -16.68 2.94 -2.49
CA SER A 77 -16.39 1.65 -1.86
C SER A 77 -17.16 0.46 -2.46
N SER A 78 -17.75 0.61 -3.66
CA SER A 78 -18.41 -0.47 -4.38
C SER A 78 -17.43 -1.19 -5.31
N VAL A 79 -17.39 -2.52 -5.23
CA VAL A 79 -16.61 -3.36 -6.15
C VAL A 79 -16.98 -3.08 -7.62
N ALA A 80 -18.25 -2.79 -7.90
CA ALA A 80 -18.73 -2.59 -9.27
C ALA A 80 -18.24 -1.28 -9.91
N SER A 81 -17.90 -0.26 -9.12
CA SER A 81 -17.37 1.03 -9.60
C SER A 81 -15.85 1.09 -9.53
N ALA A 82 -15.18 0.13 -8.88
CA ALA A 82 -13.73 0.12 -8.76
C ALA A 82 -13.07 0.03 -10.14
N SER A 83 -13.66 -0.71 -11.08
CA SER A 83 -13.14 -0.84 -12.45
C SER A 83 -13.15 0.43 -13.28
N ASP A 84 -13.86 1.48 -12.82
CA ASP A 84 -13.89 2.77 -13.50
C ASP A 84 -12.67 3.64 -13.14
N LEU A 85 -11.89 3.25 -12.12
CA LEU A 85 -10.72 3.96 -11.64
C LEU A 85 -9.47 3.65 -12.47
N GLU A 86 -8.68 4.68 -12.80
CA GLU A 86 -7.45 4.55 -13.60
C GLU A 86 -6.20 4.31 -12.73
N LEU A 87 -6.34 3.59 -11.60
CA LEU A 87 -5.27 3.33 -10.64
C LEU A 87 -3.96 2.74 -11.22
N PRO A 88 -3.97 1.87 -12.26
CA PRO A 88 -2.74 1.39 -12.87
C PRO A 88 -1.85 2.49 -13.47
N GLU A 89 -2.41 3.66 -13.78
CA GLU A 89 -1.68 4.82 -14.30
C GLU A 89 -1.06 5.68 -13.18
N GLY A 90 -1.43 5.40 -11.93
CA GLY A 90 -1.07 6.19 -10.75
C GLY A 90 -2.13 7.23 -10.41
N GLY A 91 -2.14 7.67 -9.16
CA GLY A 91 -3.10 8.68 -8.69
C GLY A 91 -3.57 8.47 -7.26
N VAL A 92 -4.56 9.28 -6.88
CA VAL A 92 -5.16 9.31 -5.54
C VAL A 92 -6.64 8.95 -5.65
N VAL A 93 -7.06 7.97 -4.85
CA VAL A 93 -8.46 7.63 -4.64
C VAL A 93 -8.84 7.92 -3.19
N LEU A 94 -9.92 8.68 -3.02
CA LEU A 94 -10.53 8.99 -1.74
C LEU A 94 -11.77 8.11 -1.55
N TYR A 95 -11.86 7.41 -0.42
CA TYR A 95 -12.95 6.49 -0.11
C TYR A 95 -13.30 6.51 1.39
N ASP A 96 -14.42 5.88 1.75
CA ASP A 96 -14.95 5.87 3.13
C ASP A 96 -15.07 7.26 3.76
N LEU A 97 -15.45 8.26 2.95
CA LEU A 97 -15.66 9.64 3.42
C LEU A 97 -16.82 9.68 4.41
N SER A 98 -16.59 10.21 5.60
CA SER A 98 -17.64 10.44 6.59
C SER A 98 -17.42 11.74 7.36
N SER A 99 -18.49 12.34 7.87
CA SER A 99 -18.40 13.54 8.69
C SER A 99 -19.48 13.62 9.75
N THR A 100 -19.18 14.39 10.79
CA THR A 100 -20.09 14.85 11.84
C THR A 100 -19.98 16.36 11.96
N ASP A 101 -20.66 16.97 12.94
CA ASP A 101 -20.56 18.42 13.19
C ASP A 101 -19.13 18.88 13.58
N SER A 102 -18.28 17.98 14.06
CA SER A 102 -16.95 18.33 14.59
C SER A 102 -15.82 17.41 14.13
N ALA A 103 -16.08 16.47 13.21
CA ALA A 103 -15.07 15.55 12.72
C ALA A 103 -15.30 15.19 11.26
N ALA A 104 -14.23 14.93 10.53
CA ALA A 104 -14.24 14.36 9.20
C ALA A 104 -13.23 13.23 9.09
N GLU A 105 -13.61 12.17 8.39
CA GLU A 105 -12.74 11.02 8.10
C GLU A 105 -12.70 10.80 6.60
N VAL A 106 -11.53 10.42 6.10
CA VAL A 106 -11.33 10.00 4.71
C VAL A 106 -10.22 8.96 4.65
N SER A 107 -10.46 7.88 3.93
CA SER A 107 -9.42 6.91 3.58
C SER A 107 -8.84 7.27 2.21
N VAL A 108 -7.53 7.10 2.08
CA VAL A 108 -6.75 7.46 0.91
C VAL A 108 -6.06 6.20 0.38
N PHE A 109 -6.07 6.02 -0.94
CA PHE A 109 -5.26 5.06 -1.65
C PHE A 109 -4.43 5.81 -2.69
N ILE A 110 -3.12 5.58 -2.71
CA ILE A 110 -2.21 6.19 -3.67
C ILE A 110 -1.47 5.10 -4.43
N ALA A 111 -1.50 5.18 -5.76
CA ALA A 111 -0.70 4.35 -6.65
C ALA A 111 0.41 5.19 -7.31
N SER A 112 1.62 4.64 -7.40
CA SER A 112 2.75 5.33 -8.06
C SER A 112 2.56 5.48 -9.57
N GLY A 113 1.74 4.62 -10.17
CA GLY A 113 1.76 4.39 -11.61
C GLY A 113 3.02 3.63 -12.04
N PRO A 114 3.19 3.38 -13.35
CA PRO A 114 4.28 2.58 -13.86
C PRO A 114 5.63 3.26 -13.61
N ARG A 115 6.64 2.45 -13.28
CA ARG A 115 8.02 2.92 -13.32
C ARG A 115 8.35 3.44 -14.73
N PRO A 116 8.98 4.62 -14.86
CA PRO A 116 9.50 5.10 -16.14
C PRO A 116 10.52 4.10 -16.72
N ASP A 117 10.45 3.85 -18.04
CA ASP A 117 11.42 3.02 -18.75
C ASP A 117 12.73 3.79 -18.98
N VAL A 118 13.45 4.05 -17.89
CA VAL A 118 14.74 4.71 -17.87
C VAL A 118 15.75 3.72 -17.29
N PRO A 119 16.88 3.44 -17.98
CA PRO A 119 17.92 2.59 -17.43
C PRO A 119 18.42 3.11 -16.08
N THR A 120 18.84 2.21 -15.19
CA THR A 120 19.59 2.63 -14.00
C THR A 120 20.86 3.36 -14.42
N ASP A 121 21.46 4.14 -13.50
CA ASP A 121 22.75 4.81 -13.74
C ASP A 121 23.86 3.81 -14.20
N ASP A 122 23.71 2.53 -13.86
CA ASP A 122 24.61 1.42 -14.23
C ASP A 122 24.20 0.69 -15.53
N GLY A 123 23.16 1.15 -16.24
CA GLY A 123 22.65 0.56 -17.47
C GLY A 123 21.95 -0.80 -17.30
N GLN A 124 21.61 -1.17 -16.06
CA GLN A 124 20.90 -2.41 -15.74
C GLN A 124 19.39 -2.18 -15.69
N HIS A 125 18.61 -3.25 -15.84
CA HIS A 125 17.18 -3.21 -15.55
C HIS A 125 17.01 -3.06 -14.03
N HIS A 126 15.98 -2.32 -13.62
CA HIS A 126 15.65 -2.16 -12.20
C HIS A 126 15.21 -3.51 -11.60
N ASP A 127 15.92 -3.97 -10.57
CA ASP A 127 15.49 -5.05 -9.70
C ASP A 127 14.60 -4.47 -8.60
N GLY A 128 13.28 -4.42 -8.84
CA GLY A 128 12.32 -3.86 -7.91
C GLY A 128 10.87 -4.03 -8.39
N PRO A 129 9.89 -3.57 -7.59
CA PRO A 129 8.49 -3.66 -7.99
C PRO A 129 8.23 -2.81 -9.22
N SER A 130 7.25 -3.24 -10.03
CA SER A 130 6.80 -2.52 -11.23
C SER A 130 6.07 -1.24 -10.86
N GLN A 131 5.36 -1.25 -9.73
CA GLN A 131 4.65 -0.15 -9.11
C GLN A 131 4.58 -0.36 -7.58
N VAL A 132 4.33 0.71 -6.84
CA VAL A 132 3.98 0.61 -5.42
C VAL A 132 2.65 1.31 -5.17
N PHE A 133 1.96 0.86 -4.13
CA PHE A 133 0.76 1.52 -3.64
C PHE A 133 0.76 1.58 -2.13
N THR A 134 0.04 2.57 -1.60
CA THR A 134 -0.14 2.75 -0.16
C THR A 134 -1.56 3.17 0.15
N CYS A 135 -1.95 3.01 1.42
CA CYS A 135 -3.22 3.48 1.91
C CYS A 135 -3.15 3.82 3.40
N TYR A 136 -3.97 4.78 3.79
CA TYR A 136 -4.10 5.26 5.16
C TYR A 136 -5.44 5.98 5.33
N ARG A 137 -5.81 6.25 6.58
CA ARG A 137 -6.95 7.10 6.91
C ARG A 137 -6.51 8.39 7.58
N MET A 138 -7.20 9.46 7.25
CA MET A 138 -7.07 10.76 7.87
C MET A 138 -8.28 11.00 8.79
N GLU A 139 -8.00 11.42 10.02
CA GLU A 139 -9.02 11.80 11.00
C GLU A 139 -8.80 13.27 11.35
N ALA A 140 -9.74 14.13 10.97
CA ALA A 140 -9.70 15.56 11.22
C ALA A 140 -10.73 15.94 12.29
N ALA A 141 -10.29 16.57 13.37
CA ALA A 141 -11.16 17.10 14.42
C ALA A 141 -11.22 18.63 14.37
N PHE A 142 -12.43 19.18 14.35
CA PHE A 142 -12.70 20.59 14.14
C PHE A 142 -13.10 21.27 15.44
N SER A 143 -12.70 22.54 15.55
CA SER A 143 -13.17 23.40 16.63
C SER A 143 -13.40 24.82 16.12
N THR A 144 -14.22 25.58 16.85
CA THR A 144 -14.65 26.92 16.42
C THR A 144 -13.55 27.99 16.42
N ARG A 145 -12.36 27.71 16.96
CA ARG A 145 -11.33 28.74 17.22
C ARG A 145 -9.91 28.38 16.78
N VAL A 146 -9.64 27.11 16.51
CA VAL A 146 -8.32 26.67 16.04
C VAL A 146 -8.48 25.90 14.75
N MET A 147 -7.39 25.84 13.97
CA MET A 147 -7.30 24.94 12.83
C MET A 147 -7.61 23.50 13.25
N PRO A 148 -8.18 22.69 12.35
CA PRO A 148 -8.45 21.30 12.67
C PRO A 148 -7.16 20.57 13.04
N SER A 149 -7.22 19.71 14.05
CA SER A 149 -6.16 18.73 14.29
C SER A 149 -6.39 17.57 13.36
N VAL A 150 -5.33 17.11 12.69
CA VAL A 150 -5.41 16.08 11.67
C VAL A 150 -4.40 15.00 12.01
N ASP A 151 -4.90 13.79 12.23
CA ASP A 151 -4.11 12.61 12.54
C ASP A 151 -4.18 11.63 11.36
N ARG A 152 -3.09 10.90 11.13
CA ARG A 152 -3.02 9.82 10.12
C ARG A 152 -2.96 8.47 10.81
N VAL A 153 -3.81 7.56 10.36
CA VAL A 153 -3.82 6.14 10.73
C VAL A 153 -3.28 5.33 9.55
N THR A 154 -2.07 4.80 9.69
CA THR A 154 -1.47 3.90 8.69
C THR A 154 -2.19 2.56 8.72
N PHE A 155 -2.54 2.03 7.55
CA PHE A 155 -3.09 0.69 7.43
C PHE A 155 -2.00 -0.35 7.17
N ASP A 156 -2.26 -1.59 7.58
CA ASP A 156 -1.43 -2.75 7.24
C ASP A 156 -1.81 -3.36 5.88
N ASP A 157 -3.00 -3.05 5.37
CA ASP A 157 -3.53 -3.52 4.11
C ASP A 157 -4.52 -2.52 3.49
N CYS A 158 -4.71 -2.65 2.17
CA CYS A 158 -5.60 -1.79 1.39
C CYS A 158 -6.85 -2.54 0.92
N PRO A 159 -7.95 -1.83 0.59
CA PRO A 159 -9.17 -2.48 0.11
C PRO A 159 -8.91 -3.40 -1.08
N ALA A 160 -9.34 -4.66 -0.97
CA ALA A 160 -9.07 -5.68 -1.99
C ALA A 160 -9.52 -5.26 -3.40
N ALA A 161 -10.66 -4.59 -3.51
CA ALA A 161 -11.19 -4.11 -4.78
C ALA A 161 -10.28 -3.09 -5.50
N LEU A 162 -9.49 -2.32 -4.74
CA LEU A 162 -8.49 -1.39 -5.32
C LEU A 162 -7.18 -2.11 -5.62
N VAL A 163 -6.76 -3.02 -4.73
CA VAL A 163 -5.55 -3.83 -4.91
C VAL A 163 -5.65 -4.74 -6.14
N GLU A 164 -6.83 -5.28 -6.43
CA GLU A 164 -7.08 -6.13 -7.61
C GLU A 164 -6.95 -5.39 -8.95
N LEU A 165 -7.00 -4.06 -8.94
CA LEU A 165 -6.77 -3.25 -10.14
C LEU A 165 -5.28 -3.09 -10.43
N MET A 166 -4.41 -3.22 -9.42
CA MET A 166 -2.98 -3.00 -9.58
C MET A 166 -2.36 -4.06 -10.51
N PRO A 167 -1.41 -3.67 -11.37
CA PRO A 167 -0.78 -4.61 -12.29
C PRO A 167 0.06 -5.65 -11.53
N GLU A 168 0.35 -6.75 -12.23
CA GLU A 168 1.25 -7.78 -11.71
C GLU A 168 2.61 -7.18 -11.33
N GLY A 169 3.13 -7.58 -10.17
CA GLY A 169 4.39 -7.05 -9.62
C GLY A 169 4.25 -5.73 -8.87
N ALA A 170 3.03 -5.16 -8.76
CA ALA A 170 2.78 -4.06 -7.84
C ALA A 170 2.82 -4.54 -6.39
N VAL A 171 3.38 -3.71 -5.50
CA VAL A 171 3.64 -4.07 -4.11
C VAL A 171 3.09 -3.03 -3.14
N PHE A 172 2.54 -3.50 -2.02
CA PHE A 172 2.15 -2.63 -0.91
C PHE A 172 3.37 -2.07 -0.18
N ALA A 173 3.32 -0.76 0.07
CA ALA A 173 4.26 -0.03 0.89
C ALA A 173 3.48 0.72 1.97
N SER A 174 3.81 0.53 3.25
CA SER A 174 3.13 1.26 4.32
C SER A 174 3.37 2.77 4.17
N GLY A 175 2.40 3.59 4.60
CA GLY A 175 2.51 5.05 4.46
C GLY A 175 3.79 5.63 5.07
N GLU A 176 4.29 5.00 6.14
CA GLU A 176 5.54 5.36 6.83
C GLU A 176 6.80 5.27 5.94
N VAL A 177 6.74 4.52 4.84
CA VAL A 177 7.84 4.44 3.87
C VAL A 177 8.05 5.77 3.14
N PHE A 178 6.99 6.57 3.04
CA PHE A 178 7.00 7.85 2.31
C PHE A 178 7.18 9.06 3.23
N ASP A 179 7.28 8.83 4.54
CA ASP A 179 7.57 9.88 5.52
C ASP A 179 9.05 10.26 5.47
N GLY A 180 9.35 11.36 4.78
CA GLY A 180 10.67 11.98 4.67
C GLY A 180 11.07 12.82 5.89
#